data_AF-A0A964LMF3-F1
#
_entry.id   AF-A0A964LMF3-F1
#
_cell.length_a   1.000
_cell.length_b   1.000
_cell.length_c   1.000
_cell.angle_alpha   90.00
_cell.angle_beta   90.00
_cell.angle_gamma   90.00
#
_symmetry.space_group_name_H-M   'P 1'
#
loop_
_entity.id
_entity.type
_entity.pdbx_description
1 polymer ?
#
loop_
_entity_poly.entity_id
_entity_poly.type
_entity_poly.pdbx_seq_one_letter_code
_entity_poly.pdbx_strand_id
1 'polypeptide(L)'
;MDRAAPGAPSQLGGASVWIGDFGLFRKPLRAGPDRPSVARCRHAGRRGRPDRRVDPGHGRRGLHHGSHRVTTPRYLPLLNQLDRWQAGAAARHPGVIPCRSGCTACCLGPFDISVADAALVALAVSRLDSTVRAGVLARAEAQVALMNRLEPSWGRPYDVAAIGEARFDQLTDALATEPCPALDDQGACTIYEHRPFVCRVMGLGMVIESGDVIENGCPIQDQFPTYAALPAEPFRLEAFETGEDEAKGAAAGSLFGDESRGNYETTIAAAITTWRDSAPADSL
;
A
#
# COMPACT_ATOMS: atom_id res chain seq x y z
N MET A 1 -53.05 49.76 20.28
CA MET A 1 -52.20 50.95 20.53
C MET A 1 -51.23 50.60 21.65
N ASP A 2 -49.97 50.47 21.24
CA ASP A 2 -48.73 50.77 21.94
C ASP A 2 -48.43 50.16 23.32
N ARG A 3 -47.39 49.31 23.33
CA ARG A 3 -46.42 49.30 24.43
C ARG A 3 -45.04 49.65 23.88
N ALA A 4 -44.52 50.74 24.42
CA ALA A 4 -43.21 51.31 24.18
C ALA A 4 -42.07 50.38 24.64
N ALA A 5 -40.97 50.40 23.87
CA ALA A 5 -39.66 49.90 24.26
C ALA A 5 -38.80 51.07 24.79
N PRO A 6 -37.84 50.77 25.69
CA PRO A 6 -36.61 51.55 25.70
C PRO A 6 -35.34 50.69 25.82
N GLY A 7 -34.28 51.16 25.15
CA GLY A 7 -32.90 51.08 25.66
C GLY A 7 -31.97 49.99 25.08
N ALA A 8 -31.14 50.38 24.11
CA ALA A 8 -29.76 49.90 23.98
C ALA A 8 -28.86 50.74 24.95
N PRO A 9 -27.60 50.38 25.32
CA PRO A 9 -26.52 49.69 24.56
C PRO A 9 -25.87 48.55 25.41
N SER A 10 -24.77 47.85 25.11
CA SER A 10 -23.53 48.09 24.37
C SER A 10 -22.79 46.74 24.14
N GLN A 11 -21.94 46.71 23.12
CA GLN A 11 -21.05 45.61 22.74
C GLN A 11 -20.02 45.24 23.82
N LEU A 12 -19.68 43.94 23.94
CA LEU A 12 -18.32 43.37 23.78
C LEU A 12 -18.25 41.93 24.32
N GLY A 13 -17.75 41.02 23.48
CA GLY A 13 -16.96 39.86 23.92
C GLY A 13 -17.68 38.51 24.03
N GLY A 14 -17.32 37.57 23.13
CA GLY A 14 -17.43 36.13 23.41
C GLY A 14 -18.49 35.34 22.64
N ALA A 15 -18.51 35.43 21.31
CA ALA A 15 -19.21 34.44 20.49
C ALA A 15 -18.31 33.21 20.31
N SER A 16 -18.50 32.19 21.15
CA SER A 16 -18.13 30.81 20.84
C SER A 16 -18.97 30.36 19.65
N VAL A 17 -18.42 30.51 18.46
CA VAL A 17 -19.01 30.04 17.21
C VAL A 17 -18.81 28.52 17.14
N TRP A 18 -19.80 27.78 17.64
CA TRP A 18 -20.04 26.40 17.25
C TRP A 18 -20.72 26.43 15.88
N ILE A 19 -19.94 26.19 14.82
CA ILE A 19 -20.38 25.88 13.46
C ILE A 19 -19.47 24.73 13.01
N GLY A 20 -19.88 23.56 12.54
CA GLY A 20 -21.19 23.00 12.23
C GLY A 20 -20.93 21.59 11.66
N ASP A 21 -21.84 20.66 11.92
CA ASP A 21 -22.03 19.35 11.26
C ASP A 21 -20.79 18.54 10.78
N PHE A 22 -20.28 17.69 11.66
CA PHE A 22 -19.43 16.51 11.35
C PHE A 22 -20.23 15.34 10.71
N GLY A 23 -21.26 15.63 9.91
CA GLY A 23 -22.22 14.65 9.39
C GLY A 23 -21.89 14.00 8.03
N LEU A 24 -20.89 14.51 7.30
CA LEU A 24 -20.66 14.14 5.88
C LEU A 24 -19.51 13.13 5.64
N PHE A 25 -18.74 12.72 6.66
CA PHE A 25 -17.52 11.92 6.48
C PHE A 25 -17.69 10.40 6.63
N ARG A 26 -18.92 9.90 6.72
CA ARG A 26 -19.23 8.47 6.94
C ARG A 26 -19.55 7.67 5.69
N LYS A 27 -19.58 8.27 4.50
CA LYS A 27 -19.71 7.52 3.25
C LYS A 27 -18.33 7.03 2.79
N PRO A 28 -18.20 5.76 2.38
CA PRO A 28 -16.96 5.30 1.75
C PRO A 28 -16.72 6.17 0.51
N LEU A 29 -15.52 6.76 0.44
CA LEU A 29 -15.06 7.46 -0.76
C LEU A 29 -14.75 6.39 -1.81
N ARG A 30 -15.77 6.04 -2.59
CA ARG A 30 -15.65 5.10 -3.70
C ARG A 30 -15.25 5.86 -4.96
N ALA A 31 -14.28 5.33 -5.69
CA ALA A 31 -14.03 5.78 -7.05
C ALA A 31 -15.27 5.48 -7.93
N GLY A 32 -15.59 6.36 -8.87
CA GLY A 32 -16.65 6.14 -9.85
C GLY A 32 -16.30 5.02 -10.85
N PRO A 33 -17.28 4.49 -11.61
CA PRO A 33 -17.11 3.30 -12.46
C PRO A 33 -16.17 3.48 -13.67
N ASP A 34 -15.91 4.72 -14.11
CA ASP A 34 -15.23 5.00 -15.39
C ASP A 34 -13.81 5.57 -15.22
N ARG A 35 -12.92 4.92 -14.45
CA ARG A 35 -11.54 5.41 -14.24
C ARG A 35 -10.44 4.42 -14.62
N PRO A 36 -9.30 4.91 -15.15
CA PRO A 36 -8.17 4.06 -15.50
C PRO A 36 -7.63 3.35 -14.25
N SER A 37 -7.12 2.14 -14.45
CA SER A 37 -6.48 1.33 -13.42
C SER A 37 -5.45 2.13 -12.61
N VAL A 38 -5.43 1.90 -11.29
CA VAL A 38 -4.28 2.29 -10.44
C VAL A 38 -3.00 1.54 -10.85
N ALA A 39 -3.10 0.53 -11.73
CA ALA A 39 -1.96 -0.19 -12.29
C ALA A 39 -1.01 0.70 -13.11
N ARG A 40 -1.48 1.86 -13.60
CA ARG A 40 -0.61 2.86 -14.23
C ARG A 40 0.19 3.71 -13.25
N CYS A 41 -0.09 3.65 -11.95
CA CYS A 41 0.79 4.21 -10.91
C CYS A 41 1.98 3.26 -10.75
N ARG A 42 2.89 3.33 -11.72
CA ARG A 42 4.16 2.60 -11.71
C ARG A 42 4.76 2.71 -10.32
N HIS A 43 5.03 1.55 -9.69
CA HIS A 43 5.84 1.48 -8.48
C HIS A 43 7.03 2.43 -8.65
N ALA A 44 7.21 3.36 -7.72
CA ALA A 44 8.32 4.31 -7.76
C ALA A 44 9.69 3.61 -7.91
N GLY A 45 9.78 2.34 -7.47
CA GLY A 45 10.94 1.46 -7.64
C GLY A 45 11.21 0.92 -9.05
N ARG A 46 10.37 1.20 -10.07
CA ARG A 46 10.64 0.80 -11.47
C ARG A 46 11.56 1.78 -12.23
N ARG A 47 12.14 2.80 -11.59
CA ARG A 47 13.22 3.57 -12.24
C ARG A 47 14.44 2.66 -12.37
N GLY A 48 14.67 2.20 -13.60
CA GLY A 48 15.64 1.17 -13.96
C GLY A 48 16.98 1.30 -13.26
N ARG A 49 17.34 0.26 -12.51
CA ARG A 49 18.71 0.02 -12.07
C ARG A 49 19.50 -0.45 -13.30
N PRO A 50 20.54 0.27 -13.77
CA PRO A 50 21.39 -0.25 -14.83
C PRO A 50 22.06 -1.53 -14.37
N ASP A 51 22.04 -2.55 -15.24
CA ASP A 51 22.63 -3.87 -15.08
C ASP A 51 24.11 -3.75 -14.64
N ARG A 52 24.36 -3.90 -13.33
CA ARG A 52 25.71 -4.06 -12.82
C ARG A 52 26.15 -5.48 -13.13
N ARG A 53 26.86 -5.64 -14.24
CA ARG A 53 27.61 -6.86 -14.57
C ARG A 53 28.42 -7.29 -13.35
N VAL A 54 28.08 -8.46 -12.80
CA VAL A 54 28.88 -9.14 -11.78
C VAL A 54 29.93 -9.98 -12.51
N ASP A 55 31.20 -9.65 -12.29
CA ASP A 55 32.34 -10.38 -12.83
C ASP A 55 32.49 -11.73 -12.09
N PRO A 56 32.63 -12.88 -12.76
CA PRO A 56 32.75 -14.17 -12.10
C PRO A 56 34.22 -14.43 -11.72
N GLY A 57 34.57 -14.18 -10.45
CA GLY A 57 35.98 -14.09 -10.03
C GLY A 57 36.33 -14.64 -8.65
N HIS A 58 36.24 -15.97 -8.46
CA HIS A 58 37.15 -16.80 -7.63
C HIS A 58 36.94 -16.90 -6.11
N GLY A 59 36.93 -18.16 -5.63
CA GLY A 59 37.55 -18.53 -4.33
C GLY A 59 36.63 -19.05 -3.23
N ARG A 60 36.21 -20.33 -3.32
CA ARG A 60 35.72 -21.08 -2.15
C ARG A 60 36.80 -21.17 -1.09
N ARG A 61 36.50 -20.80 0.17
CA ARG A 61 37.11 -21.38 1.39
C ARG A 61 36.37 -20.92 2.67
N GLY A 62 36.00 -21.89 3.50
CA GLY A 62 35.94 -21.75 4.96
C GLY A 62 34.60 -21.39 5.60
N LEU A 63 33.89 -22.40 6.08
CA LEU A 63 32.77 -22.26 7.01
C LEU A 63 33.28 -21.87 8.41
N HIS A 64 32.75 -20.80 8.98
CA HIS A 64 32.69 -20.61 10.44
C HIS A 64 31.23 -20.42 10.85
N HIS A 65 30.67 -21.44 11.50
CA HIS A 65 29.33 -21.46 12.05
C HIS A 65 29.33 -20.69 13.38
N GLY A 66 29.38 -19.36 13.28
CA GLY A 66 29.04 -18.49 14.40
C GLY A 66 27.53 -18.35 14.44
N SER A 67 26.90 -18.77 15.54
CA SER A 67 25.49 -18.49 15.86
C SER A 67 25.30 -16.98 16.05
N HIS A 68 25.34 -16.22 14.95
CA HIS A 68 24.80 -14.88 14.91
C HIS A 68 23.29 -15.04 14.74
N ARG A 69 22.54 -14.79 15.81
CA ARG A 69 21.13 -14.42 15.65
C ARG A 69 21.14 -13.12 14.88
N VAL A 70 21.02 -13.21 13.56
CA VAL A 70 20.72 -12.08 12.70
C VAL A 70 19.34 -11.61 13.13
N THR A 71 19.28 -10.49 13.86
CA THR A 71 18.03 -9.76 14.05
C THR A 71 17.63 -9.24 12.69
N THR A 72 16.74 -9.96 12.00
CA THR A 72 16.13 -9.53 10.75
C THR A 72 15.58 -8.12 10.92
N PRO A 73 15.95 -7.14 10.07
CA PRO A 73 15.27 -5.86 10.04
C PRO A 73 13.78 -6.10 9.83
N ARG A 74 12.96 -5.66 10.78
CA ARG A 74 11.52 -5.81 10.65
C ARG A 74 11.02 -4.83 9.58
N TYR A 75 10.44 -5.33 8.51
CA TYR A 75 9.90 -4.58 7.39
C TYR A 75 8.77 -3.63 7.83
N LEU A 76 7.96 -4.05 8.82
CA LEU A 76 6.86 -3.22 9.31
C LEU A 76 7.34 -1.89 9.95
N PRO A 77 8.36 -1.84 10.83
CA PRO A 77 8.99 -0.59 11.25
C PRO A 77 9.52 0.31 10.13
N LEU A 78 10.00 -0.27 9.02
CA LEU A 78 10.41 0.48 7.84
C LEU A 78 9.19 1.11 7.17
N LEU A 79 8.12 0.34 6.93
CA LEU A 79 6.84 0.85 6.41
C LEU A 79 6.21 1.92 7.32
N ASN A 80 6.37 1.82 8.64
CA ASN A 80 5.89 2.83 9.58
C ASN A 80 6.56 4.20 9.37
N GLN A 81 7.69 4.29 8.67
CA GLN A 81 8.28 5.57 8.25
C GLN A 81 7.37 6.29 7.25
N LEU A 82 6.78 5.56 6.30
CA LEU A 82 5.81 6.10 5.34
C LEU A 82 4.51 6.52 6.04
N ASP A 83 4.06 5.74 7.03
CA ASP A 83 2.88 6.11 7.83
C ASP A 83 3.08 7.42 8.59
N ARG A 84 4.26 7.60 9.20
CA ARG A 84 4.62 8.86 9.86
C ARG A 84 4.76 10.01 8.87
N TRP A 85 5.32 9.76 7.70
CA TRP A 85 5.44 10.75 6.62
C TRP A 85 4.06 11.23 6.17
N GLN A 86 3.15 10.30 5.86
CA GLN A 86 1.78 10.63 5.45
C GLN A 86 1.00 11.35 6.56
N ALA A 87 1.13 10.90 7.81
CA ALA A 87 0.52 11.57 8.97
C ALA A 87 1.07 12.98 9.17
N GLY A 88 2.39 13.18 8.99
CA GLY A 88 3.04 14.48 9.07
C GLY A 88 2.58 15.45 7.97
N ALA A 89 2.33 14.95 6.76
CA ALA A 89 1.71 15.73 5.69
C ALA A 89 0.26 16.11 6.01
N ALA A 90 -0.55 15.14 6.48
CA ALA A 90 -1.93 15.40 6.86
C ALA A 90 -2.05 16.43 8.01
N ALA A 91 -1.12 16.41 8.96
CA ALA A 91 -1.06 17.40 10.05
C ALA A 91 -0.72 18.81 9.55
N ARG A 92 0.14 18.94 8.54
CA ARG A 92 0.48 20.23 7.92
C ARG A 92 -0.63 20.77 7.01
N HIS A 93 -1.45 19.88 6.45
CA HIS A 93 -2.52 20.20 5.50
C HIS A 93 -3.88 19.68 5.99
N PRO A 94 -4.40 20.19 7.12
CA PRO A 94 -5.61 19.68 7.73
C PRO A 94 -6.81 19.80 6.79
N GLY A 95 -7.54 18.69 6.62
CA GLY A 95 -8.74 18.62 5.77
C GLY A 95 -8.46 18.50 4.26
N VAL A 96 -7.20 18.49 3.83
CA VAL A 96 -6.84 18.37 2.40
C VAL A 96 -6.70 16.92 1.97
N ILE A 97 -5.99 16.09 2.74
CA ILE A 97 -5.71 14.70 2.38
C ILE A 97 -6.89 13.80 2.80
N PRO A 98 -7.62 13.16 1.87
CA PRO A 98 -8.81 12.36 2.20
C PRO A 98 -8.47 10.95 2.71
N CYS A 99 -7.27 10.45 2.40
CA CYS A 99 -6.84 9.09 2.69
C CYS A 99 -6.77 8.81 4.20
N ARG A 100 -7.50 7.78 4.64
CA ARG A 100 -7.57 7.26 6.01
C ARG A 100 -8.16 5.85 6.00
N SER A 101 -8.13 5.16 7.14
CA SER A 101 -8.85 3.88 7.29
C SER A 101 -10.33 4.06 6.90
N GLY A 102 -10.85 3.16 6.06
CA GLY A 102 -12.18 3.26 5.45
C GLY A 102 -12.26 4.03 4.13
N CYS A 103 -11.16 4.59 3.63
CA CYS A 103 -11.06 5.01 2.22
C CYS A 103 -10.76 3.80 1.34
N THR A 104 -11.51 3.61 0.24
CA THR A 104 -11.34 2.51 -0.72
C THR A 104 -10.98 2.97 -2.11
N ALA A 105 -10.70 4.26 -2.30
CA ALA A 105 -10.54 4.86 -3.62
C ALA A 105 -9.46 4.16 -4.46
N CYS A 106 -8.32 3.81 -3.86
CA CYS A 106 -7.22 3.10 -4.52
C CYS A 106 -7.22 1.59 -4.27
N CYS A 107 -8.22 1.04 -3.58
CA CYS A 107 -8.27 -0.38 -3.22
C CYS A 107 -8.99 -1.22 -4.28
N LEU A 108 -8.70 -0.94 -5.55
CA LEU A 108 -9.32 -1.55 -6.72
C LEU A 108 -8.21 -2.00 -7.69
N GLY A 109 -8.41 -3.11 -8.36
CA GLY A 109 -7.44 -3.71 -9.26
C GLY A 109 -6.33 -4.49 -8.55
N PRO A 110 -5.83 -5.57 -9.17
CA PRO A 110 -4.57 -6.15 -8.75
C PRO A 110 -3.43 -5.19 -9.11
N PHE A 111 -2.42 -5.19 -8.27
CA PHE A 111 -1.14 -4.51 -8.46
C PHE A 111 -0.05 -5.38 -7.86
N ASP A 112 1.18 -5.15 -8.30
CA ASP A 112 2.36 -5.82 -7.80
C ASP A 112 2.71 -5.34 -6.39
N ILE A 113 3.14 -6.29 -5.57
CA ILE A 113 3.70 -6.11 -4.25
C ILE A 113 4.99 -6.90 -4.17
N SER A 114 5.97 -6.37 -3.43
CA SER A 114 7.26 -7.02 -3.24
C SER A 114 7.12 -8.34 -2.46
N VAL A 115 8.17 -9.17 -2.47
CA VAL A 115 8.25 -10.37 -1.61
C VAL A 115 8.13 -10.03 -0.12
N ALA A 116 8.63 -8.87 0.32
CA ALA A 116 8.50 -8.41 1.70
C ALA A 116 7.05 -8.04 2.04
N ASP A 117 6.37 -7.34 1.14
CA ASP A 117 4.92 -7.07 1.26
C ASP A 117 4.11 -8.36 1.24
N ALA A 118 4.44 -9.32 0.36
CA ALA A 118 3.74 -10.60 0.28
C ALA A 118 3.85 -11.39 1.60
N ALA A 119 5.04 -11.41 2.19
CA ALA A 119 5.28 -12.03 3.48
C ALA A 119 4.48 -11.33 4.60
N LEU A 120 4.47 -10.00 4.60
CA LEU A 120 3.72 -9.18 5.56
C LEU A 120 2.20 -9.41 5.44
N VAL A 121 1.66 -9.43 4.22
CA VAL A 121 0.25 -9.69 3.93
C VAL A 121 -0.16 -11.09 4.42
N ALA A 122 0.66 -12.11 4.12
CA ALA A 122 0.39 -13.47 4.56
C ALA A 122 0.37 -13.58 6.10
N LEU A 123 1.33 -12.95 6.78
CA LEU A 123 1.37 -12.88 8.25
C LEU A 123 0.15 -12.14 8.83
N ALA A 124 -0.23 -11.02 8.22
CA ALA A 124 -1.38 -10.24 8.70
C ALA A 124 -2.68 -11.04 8.59
N VAL A 125 -2.88 -11.73 7.47
CA VAL A 125 -4.08 -12.56 7.24
C VAL A 125 -4.11 -13.80 8.14
N SER A 126 -2.96 -14.39 8.46
CA SER A 126 -2.91 -15.56 9.36
C SER A 126 -3.30 -15.21 10.81
N ARG A 127 -3.13 -13.95 11.21
CA ARG A 127 -3.47 -13.42 12.54
C ARG A 127 -4.91 -12.91 12.67
N LEU A 128 -5.68 -12.91 11.59
CA LEU A 128 -7.09 -12.51 11.63
C LEU A 128 -7.94 -13.57 12.33
N ASP A 129 -9.06 -13.12 12.93
CA ASP A 129 -10.11 -14.02 13.41
C ASP A 129 -10.55 -14.98 12.32
N SER A 130 -10.85 -16.23 12.69
CA SER A 130 -11.11 -17.32 11.75
C SER A 130 -12.20 -16.99 10.72
N THR A 131 -13.27 -16.31 11.15
CA THR A 131 -14.36 -15.85 10.26
C THR A 131 -13.89 -14.78 9.28
N VAL A 132 -13.13 -13.78 9.74
CA VAL A 132 -12.61 -12.71 8.88
C VAL A 132 -11.58 -13.28 7.91
N ARG A 133 -10.68 -14.15 8.39
CA ARG A 133 -9.69 -14.87 7.59
C ARG A 133 -10.34 -15.69 6.49
N ALA A 134 -11.40 -16.42 6.79
CA ALA A 134 -12.14 -17.20 5.79
C ALA A 134 -12.74 -16.30 4.69
N GLY A 135 -13.31 -15.15 5.05
CA GLY A 135 -13.83 -14.19 4.07
C GLY A 135 -12.74 -13.53 3.20
N VAL A 136 -11.58 -13.23 3.77
CA VAL A 136 -10.41 -12.75 3.01
C VAL A 136 -9.89 -13.82 2.05
N LEU A 137 -9.75 -15.07 2.51
CA LEU A 137 -9.30 -16.19 1.67
C LEU A 137 -10.25 -16.45 0.51
N ALA A 138 -11.57 -16.49 0.76
CA ALA A 138 -12.56 -16.72 -0.29
C ALA A 138 -12.50 -15.65 -1.40
N ARG A 139 -12.34 -14.37 -1.02
CA ARG A 139 -12.19 -13.26 -1.99
C ARG A 139 -10.87 -13.33 -2.74
N ALA A 140 -9.77 -13.68 -2.07
CA ALA A 140 -8.48 -13.86 -2.70
C ALA A 140 -8.50 -15.02 -3.71
N GLU A 141 -9.14 -16.14 -3.38
CA GLU A 141 -9.32 -17.28 -4.29
C GLU A 141 -10.19 -16.91 -5.51
N ALA A 142 -11.27 -16.16 -5.31
CA ALA A 142 -12.10 -15.65 -6.40
C ALA A 142 -11.31 -14.71 -7.34
N GLN A 143 -10.50 -13.81 -6.79
CA GLN A 143 -9.66 -12.91 -7.57
C GLN A 143 -8.54 -13.66 -8.32
N VAL A 144 -7.90 -14.67 -7.69
CA VAL A 144 -6.95 -15.56 -8.39
C VAL A 144 -7.63 -16.32 -9.52
N ALA A 145 -8.87 -16.78 -9.34
CA ALA A 145 -9.62 -17.43 -10.41
C ALA A 145 -9.92 -16.49 -11.59
N LEU A 146 -10.17 -15.20 -11.34
CA LEU A 146 -10.28 -14.17 -12.38
C LEU A 146 -8.94 -14.00 -13.12
N MET A 147 -7.84 -13.83 -12.38
CA MET A 147 -6.49 -13.69 -12.94
C MET A 147 -6.13 -14.89 -13.82
N ASN A 148 -6.37 -16.12 -13.37
CA ASN A 148 -6.08 -17.34 -14.14
C ASN A 148 -6.93 -17.49 -15.41
N ARG A 149 -8.13 -16.90 -15.46
CA ARG A 149 -8.95 -16.91 -16.69
C ARG A 149 -8.38 -15.97 -17.74
N LEU A 150 -7.88 -14.82 -17.32
CA LEU A 150 -7.26 -13.84 -18.22
C LEU A 150 -5.85 -14.24 -18.62
N GLU A 151 -5.11 -14.86 -17.70
CA GLU A 151 -3.74 -15.28 -17.90
C GLU A 151 -3.53 -16.75 -17.46
N PRO A 152 -3.97 -17.73 -18.27
CA PRO A 152 -3.91 -19.15 -17.92
C PRO A 152 -2.50 -19.72 -17.72
N SER A 153 -1.47 -19.03 -18.23
CA SER A 153 -0.08 -19.48 -18.08
C SER A 153 0.57 -19.03 -16.76
N TRP A 154 -0.09 -18.15 -16.01
CA TRP A 154 0.42 -17.67 -14.73
C TRP A 154 0.01 -18.60 -13.59
N GLY A 155 0.94 -19.48 -13.20
CA GLY A 155 0.75 -20.42 -12.11
C GLY A 155 1.41 -19.96 -10.81
N ARG A 156 1.12 -20.69 -9.71
CA ARG A 156 1.79 -20.50 -8.41
C ARG A 156 3.32 -20.57 -8.56
N PRO A 157 4.09 -19.69 -7.89
CA PRO A 157 3.64 -18.73 -6.88
C PRO A 157 3.15 -17.38 -7.46
N TYR A 158 2.78 -17.30 -8.74
CA TYR A 158 2.32 -16.06 -9.39
C TYR A 158 3.38 -14.97 -9.39
N ASP A 159 4.58 -15.34 -9.86
CA ASP A 159 5.70 -14.42 -10.06
C ASP A 159 5.39 -13.52 -11.27
N VAL A 160 5.35 -12.20 -11.09
CA VAL A 160 5.10 -11.24 -12.17
C VAL A 160 6.14 -11.39 -13.28
N ALA A 161 7.39 -11.71 -12.93
CA ALA A 161 8.47 -11.90 -13.91
C ALA A 161 8.20 -13.09 -14.85
N ALA A 162 7.38 -14.06 -14.46
CA ALA A 162 7.06 -15.24 -15.28
C ALA A 162 6.15 -14.90 -16.48
N ILE A 163 5.34 -13.86 -16.38
CA ILE A 163 4.50 -13.38 -17.49
C ILE A 163 5.01 -12.08 -18.11
N GLY A 164 5.86 -11.34 -17.40
CA GLY A 164 6.43 -10.08 -17.87
C GLY A 164 5.47 -8.90 -17.75
N GLU A 165 6.03 -7.70 -17.77
CA GLU A 165 5.31 -6.45 -17.47
C GLU A 165 4.10 -6.22 -18.38
N ALA A 166 4.26 -6.38 -19.70
CA ALA A 166 3.19 -6.08 -20.64
C ALA A 166 1.92 -6.94 -20.44
N ARG A 167 2.10 -8.22 -20.07
CA ARG A 167 0.96 -9.12 -19.80
C ARG A 167 0.36 -8.85 -18.43
N PHE A 168 1.20 -8.53 -17.45
CA PHE A 168 0.73 -8.09 -16.15
C PHE A 168 -0.10 -6.80 -16.26
N ASP A 169 0.37 -5.79 -16.99
CA ASP A 169 -0.36 -4.54 -17.25
C ASP A 169 -1.72 -4.78 -17.91
N GLN A 170 -1.81 -5.70 -18.87
CA GLN A 170 -3.08 -6.06 -19.50
C GLN A 170 -4.06 -6.71 -18.50
N LEU A 171 -3.54 -7.59 -17.64
CA LEU A 171 -4.32 -8.24 -16.60
C LEU A 171 -4.83 -7.24 -15.55
N THR A 172 -3.98 -6.32 -15.12
CA THR A 172 -4.34 -5.30 -14.12
C THR A 172 -5.32 -4.27 -14.69
N ASP A 173 -5.18 -3.88 -15.96
CA ASP A 173 -6.16 -3.05 -16.69
C ASP A 173 -7.53 -3.74 -16.80
N ALA A 174 -7.55 -5.03 -17.15
CA ALA A 174 -8.78 -5.80 -17.30
C ALA A 174 -9.53 -6.01 -15.96
N LEU A 175 -8.82 -5.96 -14.84
CA LEU A 175 -9.36 -6.14 -13.50
C LEU A 175 -9.39 -4.84 -12.68
N ALA A 176 -9.29 -3.67 -13.33
CA ALA A 176 -9.12 -2.37 -12.67
C ALA A 176 -10.19 -2.03 -11.61
N THR A 177 -11.39 -2.59 -11.72
CA THR A 177 -12.52 -2.36 -10.80
C THR A 177 -12.68 -3.46 -9.74
N GLU A 178 -11.87 -4.51 -9.79
CA GLU A 178 -11.95 -5.62 -8.84
C GLU A 178 -11.49 -5.18 -7.44
N PRO A 179 -12.33 -5.32 -6.40
CA PRO A 179 -11.95 -4.93 -5.04
C PRO A 179 -10.75 -5.72 -4.53
N CYS A 180 -9.86 -5.06 -3.77
CA CYS A 180 -8.81 -5.75 -3.05
C CYS A 180 -9.41 -6.83 -2.11
N PRO A 181 -8.87 -8.06 -2.07
CA PRO A 181 -9.45 -9.16 -1.29
C PRO A 181 -9.37 -8.95 0.23
N ALA A 182 -8.64 -7.95 0.71
CA ALA A 182 -8.55 -7.60 2.13
C ALA A 182 -9.68 -6.68 2.64
N LEU A 183 -10.66 -6.31 1.81
CA LEU A 183 -11.54 -5.15 2.07
C LEU A 183 -12.81 -5.30 2.92
N ASP A 184 -13.07 -6.31 3.75
CA ASP A 184 -14.43 -6.59 4.30
C ASP A 184 -15.67 -6.26 3.40
N ASP A 185 -16.89 -6.29 3.95
CA ASP A 185 -18.12 -5.98 3.19
C ASP A 185 -18.50 -4.49 3.25
N GLN A 186 -17.96 -3.76 4.23
CA GLN A 186 -18.15 -2.32 4.42
C GLN A 186 -17.09 -1.50 3.66
N GLY A 187 -16.06 -2.15 3.10
CA GLY A 187 -14.93 -1.52 2.44
C GLY A 187 -13.81 -1.13 3.40
N ALA A 188 -13.76 -1.67 4.62
CA ALA A 188 -12.64 -1.46 5.51
C ALA A 188 -11.55 -2.52 5.26
N CYS A 189 -10.29 -2.09 5.17
CA CYS A 189 -9.18 -3.01 5.03
C CYS A 189 -8.97 -3.79 6.34
N THR A 190 -9.13 -5.11 6.30
CA THR A 190 -8.97 -6.00 7.46
C THR A 190 -7.52 -6.12 7.92
N ILE A 191 -6.56 -5.73 7.08
CA ILE A 191 -5.11 -5.72 7.39
C ILE A 191 -4.52 -4.31 7.31
N TYR A 192 -5.29 -3.27 7.63
CA TYR A 192 -4.88 -1.88 7.38
C TYR A 192 -3.47 -1.54 7.89
N GLU A 193 -3.13 -1.91 9.13
CA GLU A 193 -1.80 -1.68 9.72
C GLU A 193 -0.66 -2.43 8.99
N HIS A 194 -1.00 -3.49 8.27
CA HIS A 194 -0.08 -4.33 7.50
C HIS A 194 -0.29 -4.18 5.98
N ARG A 195 -0.87 -3.05 5.55
CA ARG A 195 -1.03 -2.74 4.12
C ARG A 195 0.33 -2.80 3.40
N PRO A 196 0.40 -3.03 2.08
CA PRO A 196 1.67 -2.97 1.35
C PRO A 196 2.31 -1.57 1.25
N PHE A 197 3.56 -1.49 0.77
CA PHE A 197 4.26 -0.25 0.44
C PHE A 197 3.41 0.67 -0.44
N VAL A 198 2.90 0.14 -1.57
CA VAL A 198 2.13 0.90 -2.56
C VAL A 198 0.88 1.55 -1.97
N CYS A 199 0.22 0.90 -1.00
CA CYS A 199 -0.94 1.45 -0.31
C CYS A 199 -0.61 2.69 0.53
N ARG A 200 0.65 2.89 0.93
CA ARG A 200 1.11 4.05 1.73
C ARG A 200 1.54 5.23 0.88
N VAL A 201 2.04 4.97 -0.33
CA VAL A 201 2.55 6.03 -1.22
C VAL A 201 1.49 6.52 -2.21
N MET A 202 0.45 5.74 -2.51
CA MET A 202 -0.56 6.08 -3.51
C MET A 202 -1.29 7.41 -3.24
N GLY A 203 -1.47 7.77 -1.96
CA GLY A 203 -2.31 8.89 -1.54
C GLY A 203 -1.60 10.23 -1.37
N LEU A 204 -0.30 10.32 -1.69
CA LEU A 204 0.47 11.54 -1.46
C LEU A 204 1.64 11.61 -2.44
N GLY A 205 1.81 12.75 -3.10
CA GLY A 205 2.97 12.97 -3.96
C GLY A 205 4.25 13.05 -3.12
N MET A 206 5.36 12.58 -3.68
CA MET A 206 6.64 12.47 -2.99
C MET A 206 7.74 13.17 -3.79
N VAL A 207 8.55 13.99 -3.12
CA VAL A 207 9.82 14.47 -3.68
C VAL A 207 10.97 13.76 -2.97
N ILE A 208 11.87 13.16 -3.75
CA ILE A 208 12.95 12.30 -3.26
C ILE A 208 14.28 13.05 -3.19
N GLU A 209 15.32 12.40 -2.66
CA GLU A 209 16.65 13.02 -2.46
C GLU A 209 17.26 13.62 -3.74
N SER A 210 17.05 13.00 -4.89
CA SER A 210 17.51 13.50 -6.20
C SER A 210 16.80 14.80 -6.65
N GLY A 211 15.70 15.17 -6.00
CA GLY A 211 14.78 16.23 -6.42
C GLY A 211 13.72 15.76 -7.42
N ASP A 212 13.74 14.48 -7.83
CA ASP A 212 12.67 13.90 -8.64
C ASP A 212 11.34 13.88 -7.87
N VAL A 213 10.24 14.03 -8.61
CA VAL A 213 8.88 13.94 -8.08
C VAL A 213 8.24 12.63 -8.54
N ILE A 214 7.68 11.92 -7.57
CA ILE A 214 6.72 10.83 -7.76
C ILE A 214 5.33 11.44 -7.53
N GLU A 215 4.50 11.40 -8.56
CA GLU A 215 3.18 12.01 -8.53
C GLU A 215 2.23 11.26 -7.58
N ASN A 216 1.24 11.99 -7.06
CA ASN A 216 0.15 11.40 -6.31
C ASN A 216 -0.66 10.48 -7.24
N GLY A 217 -0.76 9.20 -6.90
CA GLY A 217 -1.46 8.19 -7.69
C GLY A 217 -2.94 8.03 -7.36
N CYS A 218 -3.49 8.85 -6.46
CA CYS A 218 -4.84 8.66 -5.97
C CYS A 218 -5.88 8.88 -7.09
N PRO A 219 -6.80 7.93 -7.34
CA PRO A 219 -7.73 8.01 -8.47
C PRO A 219 -8.88 9.00 -8.24
N ILE A 220 -8.98 9.63 -7.07
CA ILE A 220 -10.03 10.61 -6.74
C ILE A 220 -9.54 12.05 -6.71
N GLN A 221 -8.31 12.33 -7.14
CA GLN A 221 -7.74 13.69 -7.13
C GLN A 221 -8.62 14.73 -7.83
N ASP A 222 -9.21 14.36 -8.97
CA ASP A 222 -10.12 15.22 -9.74
C ASP A 222 -11.39 15.62 -8.97
N GLN A 223 -11.78 14.88 -7.92
CA GLN A 223 -12.90 15.22 -7.05
C GLN A 223 -12.52 16.21 -5.93
N PHE A 224 -11.22 16.45 -5.72
CA PHE A 224 -10.69 17.25 -4.62
C PHE A 224 -9.62 18.22 -5.14
N PRO A 225 -9.99 19.40 -5.68
CA PRO A 225 -9.03 20.32 -6.29
C PRO A 225 -7.88 20.73 -5.37
N THR A 226 -8.14 20.97 -4.08
CA THR A 226 -7.09 21.31 -3.10
C THR A 226 -6.13 20.14 -2.84
N TYR A 227 -6.62 18.91 -2.93
CA TYR A 227 -5.80 17.71 -2.78
C TYR A 227 -4.97 17.43 -4.04
N ALA A 228 -5.55 17.62 -5.23
CA ALA A 228 -4.84 17.53 -6.50
C ALA A 228 -3.72 18.57 -6.63
N ALA A 229 -3.92 19.77 -6.05
CA ALA A 229 -2.93 20.84 -6.05
C ALA A 229 -1.91 20.75 -4.91
N LEU A 230 -1.99 19.72 -4.05
CA LEU A 230 -1.08 19.57 -2.92
C LEU A 230 0.35 19.30 -3.43
N PRO A 231 1.37 20.06 -2.99
CA PRO A 231 2.73 19.83 -3.42
C PRO A 231 3.24 18.46 -2.93
N ALA A 232 4.16 17.88 -3.70
CA ALA A 232 4.83 16.66 -3.31
C ALA A 232 5.63 16.87 -2.01
N GLU A 233 5.56 15.88 -1.12
CA GLU A 233 6.11 15.97 0.22
C GLU A 233 7.47 15.27 0.30
N PRO A 234 8.48 15.86 0.97
CA PRO A 234 9.81 15.30 1.00
C PRO A 234 9.84 13.97 1.75
N PHE A 235 10.48 12.98 1.14
CA PHE A 235 10.74 11.67 1.75
C PHE A 235 12.13 11.17 1.38
N ARG A 236 12.76 10.46 2.32
CA ARG A 236 14.08 9.85 2.12
C ARG A 236 13.92 8.46 1.48
N LEU A 237 13.58 8.43 0.19
CA LEU A 237 13.24 7.18 -0.51
C LEU A 237 14.47 6.29 -0.69
N GLU A 238 15.62 6.85 -1.05
CA GLU A 238 16.85 6.05 -1.26
C GLU A 238 17.28 5.32 0.03
N ALA A 239 17.15 6.00 1.17
CA ALA A 239 17.40 5.41 2.48
C ALA A 239 16.38 4.31 2.84
N PHE A 240 15.11 4.52 2.47
CA PHE A 240 14.06 3.52 2.65
C PHE A 240 14.33 2.27 1.81
N GLU A 241 14.65 2.44 0.51
CA GLU A 241 14.90 1.35 -0.44
C GLU A 241 16.07 0.47 -0.01
N THR A 242 17.10 1.05 0.62
CA THR A 242 18.21 0.29 1.20
C THR A 242 17.73 -0.69 2.28
N GLY A 243 16.86 -0.24 3.19
CA GLY A 243 16.27 -1.11 4.20
C GLY A 243 15.26 -2.11 3.60
N GLU A 244 14.59 -1.73 2.53
CA GLU A 244 13.65 -2.60 1.82
C GLU A 244 14.37 -3.74 1.10
N ASP A 245 15.54 -3.49 0.49
CA ASP A 245 16.36 -4.52 -0.14
C ASP A 245 16.75 -5.63 0.87
N GLU A 246 17.14 -5.26 2.09
CA GLU A 246 17.42 -6.22 3.16
C GLU A 246 16.16 -7.01 3.58
N ALA A 247 15.02 -6.32 3.72
CA ALA A 247 13.74 -6.95 4.06
C ALA A 247 13.26 -7.91 2.96
N LYS A 248 13.44 -7.55 1.68
CA LYS A 248 13.12 -8.41 0.53
C LYS A 248 13.98 -9.67 0.51
N GLY A 249 15.28 -9.56 0.76
CA GLY A 249 16.18 -10.71 0.87
C GLY A 249 15.74 -11.66 1.99
N ALA A 250 15.47 -11.13 3.18
CA ALA A 250 15.02 -11.93 4.33
C ALA A 250 13.65 -12.60 4.08
N ALA A 251 12.70 -11.88 3.50
CA ALA A 251 11.39 -12.42 3.14
C ALA A 251 11.50 -13.52 2.07
N ALA A 252 12.36 -13.32 1.06
CA ALA A 252 12.63 -14.34 0.04
C ALA A 252 13.26 -15.60 0.65
N GLY A 253 14.23 -15.44 1.56
CA GLY A 253 14.80 -16.53 2.34
C GLY A 253 13.73 -17.28 3.14
N SER A 254 12.79 -16.57 3.77
CA SER A 254 11.71 -17.20 4.56
C SER A 254 10.65 -17.90 3.70
N LEU A 255 10.24 -17.32 2.57
CA LEU A 255 9.15 -17.84 1.75
C LEU A 255 9.60 -18.92 0.75
N PHE A 256 10.85 -18.83 0.28
CA PHE A 256 11.37 -19.70 -0.77
C PHE A 256 12.60 -20.51 -0.36
N GLY A 257 13.21 -20.23 0.81
CA GLY A 257 14.52 -20.81 1.16
C GLY A 257 15.67 -20.24 0.32
N ASP A 258 15.45 -19.12 -0.36
CA ASP A 258 16.38 -18.52 -1.32
C ASP A 258 16.30 -16.98 -1.30
N GLU A 259 17.28 -16.34 -0.67
CA GLU A 259 17.38 -14.88 -0.57
C GLU A 259 17.58 -14.20 -1.94
N SER A 260 18.07 -14.92 -2.95
CA SER A 260 18.27 -14.36 -4.29
C SER A 260 16.96 -14.01 -4.99
N ARG A 261 15.83 -14.50 -4.48
CA ARG A 261 14.48 -14.15 -4.94
C ARG A 261 13.94 -12.84 -4.38
N GLY A 262 14.80 -11.93 -3.91
CA GLY A 262 14.42 -10.60 -3.41
C GLY A 262 13.64 -9.74 -4.41
N ASN A 263 13.80 -9.97 -5.71
CA ASN A 263 13.05 -9.26 -6.77
C ASN A 263 11.70 -9.93 -7.11
N TYR A 264 11.28 -10.95 -6.36
CA TYR A 264 9.97 -11.56 -6.58
C TYR A 264 8.86 -10.55 -6.29
N GLU A 265 7.94 -10.44 -7.23
CA GLU A 265 6.74 -9.61 -7.17
C GLU A 265 5.51 -10.49 -7.42
N THR A 266 4.41 -10.16 -6.73
CA THR A 266 3.12 -10.85 -6.91
C THR A 266 1.96 -9.93 -6.57
N THR A 267 0.73 -10.42 -6.53
CA THR A 267 -0.44 -9.62 -6.11
C THR A 267 -0.85 -9.94 -4.67
N ILE A 268 -1.63 -9.05 -4.04
CA ILE A 268 -2.22 -9.31 -2.71
C ILE A 268 -2.99 -10.64 -2.70
N ALA A 269 -3.84 -10.90 -3.70
CA ALA A 269 -4.61 -12.15 -3.76
C ALA A 269 -3.72 -13.39 -3.91
N ALA A 270 -2.69 -13.30 -4.74
CA ALA A 270 -1.74 -14.39 -4.91
C ALA A 270 -0.93 -14.64 -3.62
N ALA A 271 -0.48 -13.59 -2.91
CA ALA A 271 0.21 -13.73 -1.64
C ALA A 271 -0.65 -14.42 -0.58
N ILE A 272 -1.91 -13.97 -0.43
CA ILE A 272 -2.88 -14.55 0.51
C ILE A 272 -3.10 -16.04 0.24
N THR A 273 -3.29 -16.42 -1.02
CA THR A 273 -3.62 -17.81 -1.40
C THR A 273 -2.41 -18.72 -1.46
N THR A 274 -1.22 -18.19 -1.73
CA THR A 274 0.04 -18.95 -1.83
C THR A 274 0.53 -19.41 -0.46
N TRP A 275 0.50 -18.51 0.53
CA TRP A 275 1.04 -18.78 1.87
C TRP A 275 -0.02 -18.88 2.97
N ARG A 276 -1.27 -19.20 2.62
CA ARG A 276 -2.37 -19.33 3.58
C ARG A 276 -2.08 -20.31 4.72
N ASP A 277 -1.29 -21.35 4.46
CA ASP A 277 -0.98 -22.43 5.41
C ASP A 277 0.47 -22.35 5.96
N SER A 278 1.28 -21.43 5.44
CA SER A 278 2.73 -21.32 5.71
C SER A 278 3.12 -19.90 6.05
N ALA A 279 2.41 -19.28 7.00
CA ALA A 279 2.71 -17.91 7.39
C ALA A 279 4.18 -17.81 7.86
N PRO A 280 4.96 -16.85 7.33
CA PRO A 280 6.33 -16.62 7.77
C PRO A 280 6.34 -16.31 9.28
N ALA A 281 7.39 -16.77 9.97
CA ALA A 281 7.53 -16.58 11.42
C ALA A 281 7.52 -15.08 11.79
N ASP A 282 7.24 -14.76 13.06
CA ASP A 282 7.08 -13.40 13.63
C ASP A 282 8.26 -12.43 13.43
N SER A 283 9.33 -12.85 12.76
CA SER A 283 10.55 -12.11 12.48
C SER A 283 10.51 -11.19 11.25
N LEU A 284 9.33 -10.95 10.65
CA LEU A 284 9.14 -9.93 9.61
C LEU A 284 9.08 -8.50 10.15
#